data_AF-A0A367LYI0-F1
#
_entry.id   AF-A0A367LYI0-F1
#
_cell.length_a   1.000
_cell.length_b   1.000
_cell.length_c   1.000
_cell.angle_alpha   90.00
_cell.angle_beta   90.00
_cell.angle_gamma   90.00
#
_symmetry.space_group_name_H-M   'P 1'
#
loop_
_entity.id
_entity.type
_entity.pdbx_description
1 polymer ?
#
loop_
_entity_poly.entity_id
_entity_poly.type
_entity_poly.pdbx_seq_one_letter_code
_entity_poly.pdbx_strand_id
1 'polypeptide(L)'
;LWESNAILNFLADGSALLPSEPRLRTQVLQWQFFEQYSHEPYVAVARFIKLYLGLPEARRAEFEEKKIGGYKALDVMEKQLSRTPFLVGEQFSIADITLYAYTHVAHEGGFDLTAYPAIRAWIKRVGEVPGYVGMLD
;
A
#
# COMPACT_ATOMS: atom_id res chain seq x y z
N LEU A 1 17.10 -12.93 5.74
CA LEU A 1 15.72 -12.56 6.10
C LEU A 1 14.90 -12.57 4.82
N TRP A 2 13.66 -13.05 4.88
CA TRP A 2 12.67 -13.07 3.78
C TRP A 2 11.35 -12.48 4.30
N GLU A 3 10.34 -12.31 3.44
CA GLU A 3 9.16 -11.43 3.61
C GLU A 3 9.47 -9.93 3.66
N SER A 4 8.92 -9.15 2.72
CA SER A 4 9.12 -7.70 2.63
C SER A 4 8.75 -6.99 3.94
N ASN A 5 7.58 -7.30 4.51
CA ASN A 5 7.11 -6.66 5.74
C ASN A 5 7.96 -7.04 6.96
N ALA A 6 8.49 -8.28 7.02
CA ALA A 6 9.41 -8.68 8.08
C ALA A 6 10.78 -7.99 7.93
N ILE A 7 11.28 -7.86 6.71
CA ILE A 7 12.51 -7.10 6.41
C ILE A 7 12.34 -5.62 6.82
N LEU A 8 11.20 -5.00 6.53
CA LEU A 8 10.90 -3.63 6.98
C LEU A 8 10.90 -3.52 8.51
N ASN A 9 10.32 -4.48 9.23
CA ASN A 9 10.36 -4.49 10.70
C ASN A 9 11.80 -4.59 11.22
N PHE A 10 12.62 -5.46 10.64
CA PHE A 10 14.02 -5.60 11.05
C PHE A 10 14.82 -4.32 10.81
N LEU A 11 14.65 -3.67 9.65
CA LEU A 11 15.37 -2.45 9.29
C LEU A 11 14.92 -1.22 10.10
N ALA A 12 13.64 -1.17 10.49
CA ALA A 12 13.06 -0.01 11.16
C ALA A 12 13.08 -0.09 12.69
N ASP A 13 13.41 -1.23 13.29
CA ASP A 13 13.45 -1.38 14.75
C ASP A 13 14.44 -0.38 15.39
N GLY A 14 13.97 0.35 16.40
CA GLY A 14 14.73 1.44 17.03
C GLY A 14 14.75 2.78 16.27
N SER A 15 14.17 2.86 15.07
CA SER A 15 14.06 4.09 14.29
C SER A 15 12.72 4.81 14.52
N ALA A 16 12.59 6.02 13.98
CA ALA A 16 11.32 6.76 13.98
C ALA A 16 10.22 6.10 13.11
N LEU A 17 10.57 5.17 12.22
CA LEU A 17 9.63 4.51 11.29
C LEU A 17 8.86 3.36 11.95
N LEU A 18 9.26 2.91 13.13
CA LEU A 18 8.58 1.86 13.89
C LEU A 18 8.37 2.30 15.34
N PRO A 19 7.15 2.74 15.70
CA PRO A 19 6.84 3.17 17.06
C PRO A 19 7.16 2.08 18.10
N SER A 20 7.68 2.50 19.25
CA SER A 20 7.93 1.60 20.39
C SER A 20 6.70 1.46 21.32
N GLU A 21 5.76 2.39 21.26
CA GLU A 21 4.50 2.29 22.01
C GLU A 21 3.70 1.08 21.51
N PRO A 22 3.29 0.15 22.40
CA PRO A 22 2.72 -1.13 21.98
C PRO A 22 1.48 -1.04 21.09
N ARG A 23 0.57 -0.08 21.32
CA ARG A 23 -0.65 0.06 20.50
C ARG A 23 -0.32 0.57 19.10
N LEU A 24 0.55 1.58 18.99
CA LEU A 24 0.99 2.11 17.71
C LEU A 24 1.76 1.05 16.91
N ARG A 25 2.67 0.29 17.55
CA ARG A 25 3.37 -0.83 16.89
C ARG A 25 2.39 -1.89 16.39
N THR A 26 1.35 -2.19 17.19
CA THR A 26 0.30 -3.14 16.80
C THR A 26 -0.49 -2.63 15.59
N GLN A 27 -0.80 -1.33 15.52
CA GLN A 27 -1.47 -0.74 14.36
C GLN A 27 -0.59 -0.78 13.11
N VAL A 28 0.72 -0.60 13.23
CA VAL A 28 1.65 -0.80 12.11
C VAL A 28 1.55 -2.24 11.58
N LEU A 29 1.65 -3.23 12.47
CA LEU A 29 1.52 -4.64 12.11
C LEU A 29 0.15 -4.95 11.51
N GLN A 30 -0.93 -4.36 12.05
CA GLN A 30 -2.29 -4.52 11.52
C GLN A 30 -2.36 -4.10 10.05
N TRP A 31 -1.76 -2.96 9.68
CA TRP A 31 -1.71 -2.50 8.29
C TRP A 31 -0.82 -3.37 7.41
N GLN A 32 0.28 -3.89 7.92
CA GLN A 32 1.15 -4.81 7.17
C GLN A 32 0.48 -6.16 6.88
N PHE A 33 -0.27 -6.72 7.85
CA PHE A 33 -1.05 -7.93 7.62
C PHE A 33 -2.27 -7.68 6.74
N PHE A 34 -2.93 -6.53 6.89
CA PHE A 34 -3.97 -6.09 5.95
C PHE A 34 -3.41 -6.00 4.53
N GLU A 35 -2.20 -5.44 4.36
CA GLU A 35 -1.58 -5.32 3.05
C GLU A 35 -1.36 -6.70 2.41
N GLN A 36 -0.72 -7.63 3.12
CA GLN A 36 -0.46 -8.97 2.59
C GLN A 36 -1.73 -9.79 2.32
N TYR A 37 -2.77 -9.64 3.13
CA TYR A 37 -3.96 -10.47 2.98
C TYR A 37 -5.03 -9.85 2.06
N SER A 38 -5.20 -8.54 2.15
CA SER A 38 -6.37 -7.84 1.59
C SER A 38 -6.04 -6.81 0.52
N HIS A 39 -4.76 -6.49 0.28
CA HIS A 39 -4.38 -5.48 -0.71
C HIS A 39 -3.45 -6.05 -1.79
N GLU A 40 -2.30 -6.59 -1.41
CA GLU A 40 -1.28 -7.11 -2.34
C GLU A 40 -1.84 -8.15 -3.32
N PRO A 41 -2.61 -9.18 -2.87
CA PRO A 41 -3.08 -10.24 -3.77
C PRO A 41 -4.09 -9.77 -4.83
N TYR A 42 -4.51 -8.50 -4.74
CA TYR A 42 -5.42 -7.84 -5.64
C TYR A 42 -4.71 -6.76 -6.46
N VAL A 43 -4.10 -5.77 -5.81
CA VAL A 43 -3.49 -4.62 -6.50
C VAL A 43 -2.23 -5.03 -7.23
N ALA A 44 -1.34 -5.78 -6.59
CA ALA A 44 -0.10 -6.26 -7.21
C ALA A 44 -0.38 -7.26 -8.33
N VAL A 45 -1.31 -8.19 -8.11
CA VAL A 45 -1.67 -9.21 -9.11
C VAL A 45 -2.37 -8.59 -10.32
N ALA A 46 -3.28 -7.63 -10.12
CA ALA A 46 -3.91 -6.91 -11.23
C ALA A 46 -2.87 -6.13 -12.05
N ARG A 47 -1.91 -5.46 -11.38
CA ARG A 47 -0.74 -4.84 -12.02
C ARG A 47 0.07 -5.85 -12.82
N PHE A 48 0.37 -7.02 -12.24
CA PHE A 48 1.11 -8.07 -12.93
C PHE A 48 0.39 -8.56 -14.20
N ILE A 49 -0.91 -8.89 -14.10
CA ILE A 49 -1.72 -9.34 -15.24
C ILE A 49 -1.77 -8.29 -16.33
N LYS A 50 -2.03 -7.03 -15.98
CA LYS A 50 -2.21 -5.96 -16.96
C LYS A 50 -0.91 -5.48 -17.57
N LEU A 51 0.07 -5.10 -16.75
CA LEU A 51 1.31 -4.47 -17.21
C LEU A 51 2.31 -5.49 -17.74
N TYR A 52 2.55 -6.59 -17.02
CA TYR A 52 3.63 -7.52 -17.36
C TYR A 52 3.18 -8.60 -18.34
N LEU A 53 1.92 -9.06 -18.25
CA LEU A 53 1.38 -10.07 -19.17
C LEU A 53 0.58 -9.48 -20.33
N GLY A 54 0.32 -8.17 -20.35
CA GLY A 54 -0.42 -7.51 -21.41
C GLY A 54 -1.94 -7.81 -21.40
N LEU A 55 -2.50 -8.17 -20.24
CA LEU A 55 -3.92 -8.50 -20.05
C LEU A 55 -4.44 -9.57 -21.05
N PRO A 56 -3.88 -10.80 -21.01
CA PRO A 56 -4.29 -11.87 -21.91
C PRO A 56 -5.74 -12.29 -21.62
N GLU A 57 -6.49 -12.68 -22.66
CA GLU A 57 -7.91 -13.04 -22.55
C GLU A 57 -8.15 -14.14 -21.50
N ALA A 58 -7.25 -15.12 -21.42
CA ALA A 58 -7.32 -16.21 -20.44
C ALA A 58 -7.26 -15.76 -18.97
N ARG A 59 -6.77 -14.54 -18.67
CA ARG A 59 -6.73 -13.98 -17.31
C ARG A 59 -7.67 -12.79 -17.11
N ARG A 60 -8.52 -12.45 -18.09
CA ARG A 60 -9.43 -11.29 -18.00
C ARG A 60 -10.42 -11.42 -16.85
N ALA A 61 -11.00 -12.61 -16.66
CA ALA A 61 -11.94 -12.85 -15.56
C ALA A 61 -11.27 -12.68 -14.19
N GLU A 62 -10.06 -13.24 -14.02
CA GLU A 62 -9.26 -13.08 -12.81
C GLU A 62 -8.92 -11.60 -12.57
N PHE A 63 -8.51 -10.87 -13.61
CA PHE A 63 -8.19 -9.43 -13.50
C PHE A 63 -9.38 -8.61 -12.98
N GLU A 64 -10.58 -8.81 -13.51
CA GLU A 64 -11.77 -8.09 -13.03
C GLU A 64 -12.15 -8.51 -11.60
N GLU A 65 -11.97 -9.78 -11.23
CA GLU A 65 -12.13 -10.23 -9.84
C GLU A 65 -11.13 -9.53 -8.91
N LYS A 66 -9.86 -9.44 -9.32
CA LYS A 66 -8.83 -8.73 -8.55
C LYS A 66 -9.17 -7.27 -8.34
N LYS A 67 -9.76 -6.61 -9.33
CA LYS A 67 -10.20 -5.22 -9.19
C LYS A 67 -11.29 -5.05 -8.11
N ILE A 68 -12.22 -5.99 -8.00
CA ILE A 68 -13.25 -5.93 -6.93
C ILE A 68 -12.59 -5.99 -5.54
N GLY A 69 -11.65 -6.91 -5.33
CA GLY A 69 -10.90 -7.01 -4.07
C GLY A 69 -10.03 -5.79 -3.80
N GLY A 70 -9.34 -5.28 -4.83
CA GLY A 70 -8.46 -4.12 -4.72
C GLY A 70 -9.22 -2.84 -4.37
N TYR A 71 -10.38 -2.58 -4.99
CA TYR A 71 -11.20 -1.41 -4.62
C TYR A 71 -11.73 -1.51 -3.18
N LYS A 72 -12.11 -2.70 -2.70
CA LYS A 72 -12.46 -2.88 -1.27
C LYS A 72 -11.29 -2.54 -0.34
N ALA A 73 -10.06 -2.87 -0.73
CA ALA A 73 -8.87 -2.53 0.05
C ALA A 73 -8.63 -1.01 0.06
N LEU A 74 -8.73 -0.37 -1.11
CA LEU A 74 -8.62 1.08 -1.26
C LEU A 74 -9.69 1.82 -0.45
N ASP A 75 -10.94 1.31 -0.40
CA ASP A 75 -12.00 1.89 0.42
C ASP A 75 -11.66 1.89 1.93
N VAL A 76 -10.95 0.87 2.41
CA VAL A 76 -10.48 0.80 3.81
C VAL A 76 -9.39 1.84 4.05
N MET A 77 -8.44 1.96 3.13
CA MET A 77 -7.37 2.97 3.21
C MET A 77 -7.93 4.39 3.18
N GLU A 78 -8.87 4.68 2.28
CA GLU A 78 -9.50 6.00 2.16
C GLU A 78 -10.23 6.41 3.44
N LYS A 79 -10.94 5.48 4.09
CA LYS A 79 -11.60 5.72 5.38
C LYS A 79 -10.63 6.04 6.50
N GLN A 80 -9.43 5.46 6.49
CA GLN A 80 -8.39 5.79 7.46
C GLN A 80 -7.75 7.15 7.13
N LEU A 81 -7.32 7.33 5.88
CA LEU A 81 -6.57 8.50 5.44
C LEU A 81 -7.41 9.78 5.38
N SER A 82 -8.74 9.65 5.34
CA SER A 82 -9.65 10.79 5.55
C SER A 82 -9.69 11.28 7.01
N ARG A 83 -9.16 10.51 7.97
CA ARG A 83 -9.13 10.85 9.40
C ARG A 83 -7.75 11.26 9.87
N THR A 84 -6.70 10.64 9.34
CA THR A 84 -5.31 10.88 9.74
C THR A 84 -4.41 11.01 8.51
N PRO A 85 -3.34 11.82 8.55
CA PRO A 85 -2.48 12.05 7.38
C PRO A 85 -1.67 10.82 6.96
N PHE A 86 -1.41 9.89 7.89
CA PHE A 86 -0.75 8.61 7.67
C PHE A 86 -1.61 7.47 8.22
N LEU A 87 -1.22 6.22 7.93
CA LEU A 87 -1.99 5.04 8.34
C LEU A 87 -2.01 4.82 9.86
N VAL A 88 -0.99 5.33 10.57
CA VAL A 88 -0.86 5.23 12.03
C VAL A 88 -0.71 6.64 12.62
N GLY A 89 -1.83 7.38 12.63
CA GLY A 89 -1.91 8.71 13.24
C GLY A 89 -1.16 9.79 12.44
N GLU A 90 -0.38 10.59 13.14
CA GLU A 90 0.33 11.76 12.58
C GLU A 90 1.74 11.45 12.06
N GLN A 91 2.25 10.23 12.27
CA GLN A 91 3.63 9.88 11.96
C GLN A 91 3.72 8.92 10.78
N PHE A 92 4.64 9.21 9.86
CA PHE A 92 5.03 8.30 8.78
C PHE A 92 5.74 7.08 9.37
N SER A 93 5.33 5.89 8.94
CA SER A 93 5.84 4.63 9.46
C SER A 93 6.04 3.58 8.36
N ILE A 94 6.59 2.42 8.74
CA ILE A 94 6.67 1.28 7.81
C ILE A 94 5.29 0.77 7.35
N ALA A 95 4.18 1.14 8.02
CA ALA A 95 2.83 0.85 7.50
C ALA A 95 2.58 1.60 6.18
N ASP A 96 2.99 2.87 6.11
CA ASP A 96 2.85 3.70 4.92
C ASP A 96 3.77 3.20 3.81
N ILE A 97 5.02 2.87 4.12
CA ILE A 97 5.97 2.27 3.15
C ILE A 97 5.38 0.99 2.56
N THR A 98 4.82 0.13 3.40
CA THR A 98 4.24 -1.15 3.00
C THR A 98 3.10 -0.96 1.99
N LEU A 99 2.11 -0.12 2.30
CA LEU A 99 0.98 0.09 1.39
C LEU A 99 1.34 0.99 0.19
N TYR A 100 2.34 1.87 0.32
CA TYR A 100 2.76 2.76 -0.78
C TYR A 100 3.31 1.96 -1.95
N ALA A 101 4.07 0.89 -1.68
CA ALA A 101 4.78 0.09 -2.67
C ALA A 101 3.93 -0.27 -3.90
N TYR A 102 2.68 -0.68 -3.71
CA TYR A 102 1.76 -0.96 -4.83
C TYR A 102 0.69 0.10 -5.05
N THR A 103 0.30 0.86 -4.01
CA THR A 103 -0.77 1.86 -4.17
C THR A 103 -0.35 2.99 -5.10
N HIS A 104 0.91 3.44 -5.06
CA HIS A 104 1.39 4.55 -5.90
C HIS A 104 1.39 4.21 -7.41
N VAL A 105 1.47 2.91 -7.74
CA VAL A 105 1.42 2.37 -9.11
C VAL A 105 0.10 1.64 -9.42
N ALA A 106 -0.95 1.81 -8.62
CA ALA A 106 -2.21 1.08 -8.81
C ALA A 106 -2.85 1.32 -10.19
N HIS A 107 -2.61 2.49 -10.80
CA HIS A 107 -3.08 2.80 -12.16
C HIS A 107 -2.54 1.84 -13.23
N GLU A 108 -1.34 1.27 -13.04
CA GLU A 108 -0.76 0.24 -13.91
C GLU A 108 -1.57 -1.06 -13.88
N GLY A 109 -2.24 -1.34 -12.76
CA GLY A 109 -3.23 -2.40 -12.60
C GLY A 109 -4.66 -2.02 -12.99
N GLY A 110 -4.88 -0.81 -13.52
CA GLY A 110 -6.20 -0.36 -13.96
C GLY A 110 -7.15 0.09 -12.84
N PHE A 111 -6.61 0.44 -11.67
CA PHE A 111 -7.35 1.14 -10.63
C PHE A 111 -7.39 2.63 -10.93
N ASP A 112 -8.58 3.23 -10.89
CA ASP A 112 -8.75 4.67 -10.97
C ASP A 112 -8.80 5.28 -9.57
N LEU A 113 -7.77 6.05 -9.22
CA LEU A 113 -7.67 6.71 -7.92
C LEU A 113 -8.39 8.07 -7.87
N THR A 114 -9.06 8.52 -8.94
CA THR A 114 -9.77 9.82 -8.94
C THR A 114 -10.82 9.92 -7.84
N ALA A 115 -11.49 8.81 -7.51
CA ALA A 115 -12.48 8.70 -6.43
C ALA A 115 -11.87 8.61 -5.02
N TYR A 116 -10.53 8.59 -4.91
CA TYR A 116 -9.80 8.37 -3.66
C TYR A 116 -8.91 9.58 -3.29
N PRO A 117 -9.51 10.74 -2.96
CA PRO A 117 -8.77 11.96 -2.70
C PRO A 117 -7.82 11.87 -1.49
N ALA A 118 -8.18 11.14 -0.44
CA ALA A 118 -7.31 11.00 0.73
C ALA A 118 -6.09 10.12 0.41
N ILE A 119 -6.26 9.02 -0.33
CA ILE A 119 -5.14 8.22 -0.84
C ILE A 119 -4.25 9.06 -1.76
N ARG A 120 -4.82 9.84 -2.68
CA ARG A 120 -4.02 10.71 -3.57
C ARG A 120 -3.21 11.75 -2.79
N ALA A 121 -3.80 12.37 -1.78
CA ALA A 121 -3.10 13.30 -0.90
C ALA A 121 -2.01 12.62 -0.08
N TRP A 122 -2.27 11.39 0.39
CA TRP A 122 -1.29 10.57 1.10
C TRP A 122 -0.13 10.13 0.20
N ILE A 123 -0.38 9.70 -1.05
CA ILE A 123 0.67 9.39 -2.03
C ILE A 123 1.59 10.59 -2.23
N LYS A 124 1.02 11.79 -2.41
CA LYS A 124 1.79 13.03 -2.53
C LYS A 124 2.64 13.28 -1.30
N ARG A 125 2.06 13.12 -0.10
CA ARG A 125 2.75 13.30 1.18
C ARG A 125 3.92 12.33 1.35
N VAL A 126 3.75 11.06 0.98
CA VAL A 126 4.83 10.06 1.04
C VAL A 126 5.96 10.40 0.06
N GLY A 127 5.64 10.85 -1.16
CA GLY A 127 6.64 11.30 -2.13
C GLY A 127 7.42 12.57 -1.73
N GLU A 128 6.97 13.28 -0.69
CA GLU A 128 7.63 14.47 -0.14
C GLU A 128 8.47 14.17 1.12
N VAL A 129 8.48 12.91 1.60
CA VAL A 129 9.26 12.51 2.78
C VAL A 129 10.76 12.64 2.48
N PRO A 130 11.57 13.28 3.36
CA PRO A 130 13.01 13.36 3.18
C PRO A 130 13.65 11.98 3.01
N GLY A 131 14.46 11.81 1.96
CA GLY A 131 15.07 10.53 1.61
C GLY A 131 14.20 9.62 0.75
N TYR A 132 13.05 10.09 0.26
CA TYR A 132 12.26 9.39 -0.76
C TYR A 132 13.09 9.14 -2.03
N VAL A 133 12.96 7.93 -2.57
CA VAL A 133 13.52 7.51 -3.86
C VAL A 133 12.39 6.89 -4.67
N GLY A 134 12.22 7.29 -5.92
CA GLY A 134 11.22 6.72 -6.83
C GLY A 134 11.53 5.26 -7.16
N MET A 135 10.53 4.51 -7.59
CA MET A 135 10.68 3.07 -7.88
C MET A 135 11.75 2.78 -8.95
N LEU A 136 11.94 3.70 -9.90
CA LEU A 136 12.85 3.58 -11.04
C LEU A 136 13.95 4.65 -11.05
N ASP A 137 14.05 5.45 -9.98
CA ASP A 137 15.05 6.52 -9.86
C ASP A 137 16.40 6.01 -9.36
#